data_AF-A0A8J7PQS6-F1
#
_entry.id   AF-A0A8J7PQS6-F1
#
_cell.length_a   1.000
_cell.length_b   1.000
_cell.length_c   1.000
_cell.angle_alpha   90.00
_cell.angle_beta   90.00
_cell.angle_gamma   90.00
#
_symmetry.space_group_name_H-M   'P 1'
#
loop_
_entity.id
_entity.type
_entity.pdbx_description
1 polymer ?
#
loop_
_entity_poly.entity_id
_entity_poly.type
_entity_poly.pdbx_seq_one_letter_code
_entity_poly.pdbx_strand_id
1 'polypeptide(L)'
;MSSPDLDFSVLPAVQSMSIFRGFDRDIERAMIAANLFDETLDRARGSVMLLHNAPTGDETWRAEAYIRGGLAEFGAMGDALSRDLHIASRIERPHAPLLSKNPLIHLLCAMRNVEIHTAPSKALSSKANVTLRHPDGSDSDSELPIVLIKDLRVARLLAKREVRRRYKREHFEMIVEWFNEKQKVFGAPYLMGRGVEIYCSEILLTHAPLPT
;
A
#
# COMPACT_ATOMS: atom_id res chain seq x y z
N MET A 1 -13.27 -21.58 6.77
CA MET A 1 -13.35 -20.25 6.15
C MET A 1 -13.03 -20.44 4.68
N SER A 2 -13.90 -20.00 3.78
CA SER A 2 -13.60 -19.94 2.36
C SER A 2 -12.44 -18.97 2.11
N SER A 3 -11.64 -19.24 1.08
CA SER A 3 -10.62 -18.29 0.64
C SER A 3 -11.29 -17.03 0.10
N PRO A 4 -10.75 -15.82 0.33
CA PRO A 4 -11.34 -14.61 -0.23
C PRO A 4 -11.33 -14.69 -1.75
N ASP A 5 -12.41 -14.17 -2.34
CA ASP A 5 -12.58 -14.07 -3.78
C ASP A 5 -11.79 -12.84 -4.27
N LEU A 6 -10.53 -13.07 -4.65
CA LEU A 6 -9.62 -12.02 -5.08
C LEU A 6 -9.81 -11.72 -6.56
N ASP A 7 -9.96 -10.44 -6.88
CA ASP A 7 -10.15 -9.96 -8.25
C ASP A 7 -8.84 -9.34 -8.77
N PHE A 8 -8.13 -10.09 -9.61
CA PHE A 8 -6.87 -9.60 -10.18
C PHE A 8 -7.05 -8.51 -11.23
N SER A 9 -8.28 -8.28 -11.72
CA SER A 9 -8.56 -7.17 -12.64
C SER A 9 -8.53 -5.80 -11.95
N VAL A 10 -8.66 -5.74 -10.62
CA VAL A 10 -8.57 -4.50 -9.85
C VAL A 10 -7.15 -4.18 -9.36
N LEU A 11 -6.15 -4.97 -9.75
CA LEU A 11 -4.75 -4.59 -9.51
C LEU A 11 -4.46 -3.25 -10.21
N PRO A 12 -3.72 -2.34 -9.57
CA PRO A 12 -3.50 -1.03 -10.15
C PRO A 12 -2.68 -1.12 -11.44
N ALA A 13 -3.18 -0.47 -12.50
CA ALA A 13 -2.41 -0.23 -13.71
C ALA A 13 -1.38 0.87 -13.45
N VAL A 14 -0.28 0.53 -12.77
CA VAL A 14 0.79 1.48 -12.47
C VAL A 14 1.58 1.77 -13.75
N GLN A 15 1.26 2.88 -14.40
CA GLN A 15 1.93 3.33 -15.63
C GLN A 15 2.97 4.42 -15.39
N SER A 16 2.80 5.19 -14.31
CA SER A 16 3.68 6.29 -13.93
C SER A 16 3.76 6.41 -12.41
N MET A 17 4.77 7.13 -11.93
CA MET A 17 4.95 7.49 -10.53
C MET A 17 5.06 9.01 -10.42
N SER A 18 4.33 9.60 -9.48
CA SER A 18 4.48 11.02 -9.15
C SER A 18 5.82 11.27 -8.46
N ILE A 19 6.49 12.35 -8.85
CA ILE A 19 7.67 12.85 -8.14
C ILE A 19 7.31 13.53 -6.82
N PHE A 20 6.07 14.04 -6.73
CA PHE A 20 5.53 14.56 -5.49
C PHE A 20 5.17 13.37 -4.61
N ARG A 21 5.97 13.18 -3.57
CA ARG A 21 5.76 12.16 -2.55
C ARG A 21 4.70 12.64 -1.57
N GLY A 22 3.72 11.81 -1.28
CA GLY A 22 2.66 12.13 -0.36
C GLY A 22 1.40 11.34 -0.64
N PHE A 23 0.45 11.44 0.28
CA PHE A 23 -0.87 10.87 0.13
C PHE A 23 -1.61 11.56 -1.03
N ASP A 24 -2.32 10.78 -1.84
CA ASP A 24 -3.16 11.30 -2.91
C ASP A 24 -4.13 12.37 -2.38
N ARG A 25 -4.01 13.60 -2.91
CA ARG A 25 -4.77 14.76 -2.43
C ARG A 25 -6.25 14.68 -2.72
N ASP A 26 -6.67 13.94 -3.74
CA ASP A 26 -8.09 13.79 -4.06
C ASP A 26 -8.74 12.85 -3.06
N ILE A 27 -8.07 11.74 -2.75
CA ILE A 27 -8.50 10.81 -1.69
C ILE A 27 -8.49 11.52 -0.34
N GLU A 28 -7.43 12.26 -0.02
CA GLU A 28 -7.32 13.03 1.23
C GLU A 28 -8.49 13.99 1.40
N ARG A 29 -8.75 14.81 0.38
CA ARG A 29 -9.85 15.79 0.40
C ARG A 29 -11.20 15.11 0.54
N ALA A 30 -11.41 13.98 -0.15
CA ALA A 30 -12.65 13.22 -0.03
C ALA A 30 -12.85 12.65 1.39
N MET A 31 -11.80 12.12 2.01
CA MET A 31 -11.87 11.63 3.41
C MET A 31 -12.16 12.76 4.40
N ILE A 32 -11.51 13.93 4.24
CA ILE A 32 -11.79 15.11 5.06
C ILE A 32 -13.23 15.58 4.85
N ALA A 33 -13.69 15.68 3.60
CA ALA A 33 -15.04 16.13 3.26
C ALA A 33 -16.13 15.20 3.79
N ALA A 34 -15.86 13.90 3.90
CA ALA A 34 -16.78 12.94 4.51
C ALA A 34 -16.98 13.17 6.02
N ASN A 35 -16.03 13.86 6.68
CA ASN A 35 -16.06 14.22 8.11
C ASN A 35 -16.45 13.04 9.02
N LEU A 36 -15.86 11.87 8.73
CA LEU A 36 -16.21 10.59 9.33
C LEU A 36 -14.98 9.75 9.71
N PHE A 37 -13.82 10.00 9.10
CA PHE A 37 -12.70 9.05 9.08
C PHE A 37 -11.42 9.63 9.67
N ASP A 38 -11.52 10.46 10.71
CA ASP A 38 -10.38 11.23 11.21
C ASP A 38 -9.22 10.34 11.66
N GLU A 39 -9.49 9.33 12.51
CA GLU A 39 -8.42 8.44 12.97
C GLU A 39 -7.90 7.57 11.82
N THR A 40 -8.78 7.09 10.95
CA THR A 40 -8.41 6.26 9.79
C THR A 40 -7.51 7.03 8.83
N LEU A 41 -7.83 8.32 8.59
CA LEU A 41 -7.05 9.20 7.73
C LEU A 41 -5.66 9.46 8.33
N ASP A 42 -5.56 9.66 9.64
CA ASP A 42 -4.26 9.84 10.30
C ASP A 42 -3.38 8.60 10.18
N ARG A 43 -3.96 7.40 10.31
CA ARG A 43 -3.25 6.14 10.06
C ARG A 43 -2.84 5.99 8.60
N ALA A 44 -3.70 6.36 7.65
CA ALA A 44 -3.38 6.34 6.22
C ALA A 44 -2.21 7.29 5.90
N ARG A 45 -2.25 8.52 6.40
CA ARG A 45 -1.18 9.53 6.27
C ARG A 45 0.12 9.04 6.88
N GLY A 46 0.08 8.50 8.10
CA GLY A 46 1.24 7.92 8.77
C GLY A 46 1.86 6.79 7.95
N SER A 47 1.03 5.89 7.43
CA SER A 47 1.47 4.80 6.56
C SER A 47 2.20 5.30 5.32
N VAL A 48 1.57 6.19 4.55
CA VAL A 48 2.12 6.72 3.31
C VAL A 48 3.34 7.59 3.54
N MET A 49 3.36 8.39 4.60
CA MET A 49 4.54 9.17 5.01
C MET A 49 5.74 8.25 5.29
N LEU A 50 5.56 7.19 6.09
CA LEU A 50 6.65 6.26 6.42
C LEU A 50 7.15 5.55 5.15
N LEU A 51 6.24 5.06 4.31
CA LEU A 51 6.59 4.40 3.05
C LEU A 51 7.36 5.32 2.09
N HIS A 52 6.94 6.58 1.93
CA HIS A 52 7.66 7.53 1.06
C HIS A 52 9.03 7.95 1.60
N ASN A 53 9.26 7.82 2.91
CA ASN A 53 10.54 8.06 3.53
C ASN A 53 11.44 6.81 3.54
N ALA A 54 10.93 5.62 3.21
CA ALA A 54 11.78 4.43 3.12
C ALA A 54 12.96 4.57 2.14
N PRO A 55 12.81 5.22 0.95
CA PRO A 55 13.94 5.46 0.05
C PRO A 55 14.85 6.63 0.44
N THR A 56 14.62 7.32 1.57
CA THR A 56 15.47 8.44 1.98
C THR A 56 16.61 7.95 2.87
N GLY A 57 17.84 8.06 2.35
CA GLY A 57 19.07 7.65 3.04
C GLY A 57 19.72 6.40 2.42
N ASP A 58 20.97 6.17 2.80
CA ASP A 58 21.77 5.06 2.27
C ASP A 58 21.70 3.79 3.15
N GLU A 59 20.99 3.85 4.28
CA GLU A 59 20.96 2.79 5.30
C GLU A 59 19.77 1.83 5.10
N THR A 60 20.07 0.54 4.89
CA THR A 60 19.05 -0.51 4.69
C THR A 60 18.13 -0.71 5.90
N TRP A 61 18.69 -0.68 7.11
CA TRP A 61 17.92 -0.87 8.33
C TRP A 61 16.85 0.20 8.51
N ARG A 62 17.13 1.43 8.06
CA ARG A 62 16.21 2.57 8.11
C ARG A 62 15.06 2.39 7.13
N ALA A 63 15.35 1.99 5.89
CA ALA A 63 14.34 1.66 4.89
C ALA A 63 13.41 0.53 5.39
N GLU A 64 13.98 -0.52 6.00
CA GLU A 64 13.21 -1.60 6.62
C GLU A 64 12.34 -1.12 7.78
N ALA A 65 12.86 -0.26 8.65
CA ALA A 65 12.10 0.31 9.75
C ALA A 65 10.91 1.15 9.24
N TYR A 66 11.11 1.98 8.22
CA TYR A 66 10.05 2.75 7.58
C TYR A 66 8.99 1.87 6.93
N ILE A 67 9.38 0.83 6.18
CA ILE A 67 8.42 -0.09 5.56
C ILE A 67 7.61 -0.82 6.63
N ARG A 68 8.26 -1.33 7.68
CA ARG A 68 7.58 -2.01 8.80
C ARG A 68 6.62 -1.06 9.52
N GLY A 69 7.05 0.17 9.77
CA GLY A 69 6.19 1.21 10.36
C GLY A 69 4.98 1.51 9.48
N GLY A 70 5.18 1.68 8.17
CA GLY A 70 4.09 1.91 7.22
C GLY A 70 3.07 0.77 7.19
N LEU A 71 3.53 -0.48 7.14
CA LEU A 71 2.64 -1.64 7.20
C LEU A 71 1.94 -1.80 8.56
N ALA A 72 2.55 -1.35 9.65
CA ALA A 72 1.92 -1.33 10.96
C ALA A 72 0.78 -0.30 11.01
N GLU A 73 1.00 0.92 10.50
CA GLU A 73 -0.04 1.95 10.39
C GLU A 73 -1.18 1.50 9.46
N PHE A 74 -0.86 0.93 8.29
CA PHE A 74 -1.86 0.33 7.40
C PHE A 74 -2.69 -0.75 8.11
N GLY A 75 -2.02 -1.63 8.87
CA GLY A 75 -2.70 -2.65 9.66
C GLY A 75 -3.61 -2.09 10.76
N ALA A 76 -3.31 -0.89 11.27
CA ALA A 76 -4.09 -0.20 12.30
C ALA A 76 -5.30 0.56 11.72
N MET A 77 -5.35 0.80 10.40
CA MET A 77 -6.48 1.47 9.76
C MET A 77 -7.82 0.74 9.96
N GLY A 78 -7.83 -0.59 10.00
CA GLY A 78 -9.06 -1.35 10.25
C GLY A 78 -9.65 -1.10 11.63
N ASP A 79 -8.79 -1.04 12.66
CA ASP A 79 -9.20 -0.75 14.03
C ASP A 79 -9.62 0.73 14.19
N ALA A 80 -8.92 1.64 13.49
CA ALA A 80 -9.29 3.06 13.44
C ALA A 80 -10.65 3.27 12.79
N LEU A 81 -10.91 2.62 11.64
CA LEU A 81 -12.21 2.68 10.97
C LEU A 81 -13.34 2.19 11.88
N SER A 82 -13.09 1.13 12.64
CA SER A 82 -14.08 0.65 13.61
C SER A 82 -14.42 1.68 14.69
N ARG A 83 -13.44 2.47 15.15
CA ARG A 83 -13.65 3.53 16.14
C ARG A 83 -14.36 4.73 15.53
N ASP A 84 -13.92 5.17 14.36
CA ASP A 84 -14.54 6.25 13.57
C ASP A 84 -16.04 5.98 13.33
N LEU A 85 -16.38 4.80 12.84
CA LEU A 85 -17.79 4.40 12.62
C LEU A 85 -18.60 4.34 13.92
N HIS A 86 -17.97 3.87 15.02
CA HIS A 86 -18.62 3.81 16.32
C HIS A 86 -18.92 5.22 16.88
N ILE A 87 -17.96 6.15 16.79
CA ILE A 87 -18.11 7.55 17.20
C ILE A 87 -19.25 8.22 16.42
N ALA A 88 -19.35 7.93 15.11
CA ALA A 88 -20.44 8.40 14.26
C ALA A 88 -21.77 7.66 14.46
N SER A 89 -21.87 6.80 15.48
CA SER A 89 -23.08 6.00 15.79
C SER A 89 -23.56 5.11 14.64
N ARG A 90 -22.66 4.69 13.75
CA ARG A 90 -22.98 3.74 12.68
C ARG A 90 -22.80 2.31 13.19
N ILE A 91 -23.86 1.51 13.15
CA ILE A 91 -23.85 0.08 13.50
C ILE A 91 -23.37 -0.76 12.29
N GLU A 92 -22.54 -0.18 11.44
CA GLU A 92 -22.00 -0.85 10.27
C GLU A 92 -20.78 -1.67 10.70
N ARG A 93 -20.61 -2.86 10.11
CA ARG A 93 -19.35 -3.57 10.27
C ARG A 93 -18.27 -2.80 9.51
N PRO A 94 -17.10 -2.53 10.12
CA PRO A 94 -16.03 -1.86 9.42
C PRO A 94 -15.62 -2.70 8.21
N HIS A 95 -15.45 -2.05 7.05
CA HIS A 95 -14.87 -2.67 5.86
C HIS A 95 -13.40 -2.99 6.11
N ALA A 96 -13.13 -4.11 6.80
CA ALA A 96 -11.79 -4.51 7.15
C ALA A 96 -10.94 -4.76 5.89
N PRO A 97 -9.61 -4.56 5.91
CA PRO A 97 -8.76 -4.76 4.73
C PRO A 97 -8.90 -6.18 4.14
N LEU A 98 -9.18 -7.16 4.99
CA LEU A 98 -9.36 -8.57 4.61
C LEU A 98 -10.68 -8.87 3.90
N LEU A 99 -11.59 -7.89 3.79
CA LEU A 99 -12.84 -7.97 3.03
C LEU A 99 -12.72 -7.34 1.64
N SER A 100 -11.62 -6.65 1.36
CA SER A 100 -11.32 -6.15 0.02
C SER A 100 -11.29 -7.30 -0.99
N LYS A 101 -11.58 -7.00 -2.25
CA LYS A 101 -11.28 -7.91 -3.37
C LYS A 101 -9.91 -7.65 -3.99
N ASN A 102 -9.29 -6.52 -3.64
CA ASN A 102 -8.04 -6.09 -4.23
C ASN A 102 -6.88 -6.94 -3.72
N PRO A 103 -6.19 -7.70 -4.59
CA PRO A 103 -5.10 -8.54 -4.16
C PRO A 103 -4.01 -7.75 -3.42
N LEU A 104 -3.71 -6.51 -3.84
CA LEU A 104 -2.60 -5.72 -3.28
C LEU A 104 -2.79 -5.47 -1.79
N ILE A 105 -4.02 -5.14 -1.38
CA ILE A 105 -4.41 -4.96 0.03
C ILE A 105 -4.12 -6.24 0.83
N HIS A 106 -4.46 -7.41 0.30
CA HIS A 106 -4.18 -8.68 0.94
C HIS A 106 -2.69 -9.00 1.06
N LEU A 107 -1.89 -8.65 0.04
CA LEU A 107 -0.45 -8.77 0.13
C LEU A 107 0.13 -7.85 1.21
N LEU A 108 -0.36 -6.60 1.34
CA LEU A 108 0.05 -5.71 2.43
C LEU A 108 -0.26 -6.32 3.80
N CYS A 109 -1.46 -6.86 3.98
CA CYS A 109 -1.85 -7.55 5.21
C CYS A 109 -0.93 -8.73 5.53
N ALA A 110 -0.53 -9.51 4.52
CA ALA A 110 0.38 -10.64 4.73
C ALA A 110 1.82 -10.19 5.02
N MET A 111 2.28 -9.13 4.38
CA MET A 111 3.63 -8.59 4.56
C MET A 111 3.87 -8.00 5.95
N ARG A 112 2.83 -7.48 6.61
CA ARG A 112 2.92 -6.97 8.00
C ARG A 112 3.52 -7.99 8.97
N ASN A 113 3.29 -9.27 8.75
CA ASN A 113 3.65 -10.34 9.69
C ASN A 113 4.98 -11.03 9.37
N VAL A 114 5.67 -10.60 8.31
CA VAL A 114 6.96 -11.16 7.92
C VAL A 114 8.08 -10.15 8.11
N GLU A 115 9.27 -10.67 8.40
CA GLU A 115 10.48 -9.85 8.36
C GLU A 115 10.75 -9.38 6.92
N ILE A 116 10.92 -8.08 6.76
CA ILE A 116 11.19 -7.46 5.47
C ILE A 116 12.68 -7.16 5.40
N HIS A 117 13.34 -7.64 4.34
CA HIS A 117 14.72 -7.31 4.04
C HIS A 117 14.76 -6.46 2.77
N THR A 118 15.51 -5.36 2.82
CA THR A 118 15.55 -4.41 1.70
C THR A 118 16.90 -4.36 0.99
N ALA A 119 16.85 -3.88 -0.25
CA ALA A 119 17.99 -3.43 -1.02
C ALA A 119 17.87 -1.94 -1.31
N PRO A 120 18.92 -1.14 -1.11
CA PRO A 120 19.02 0.14 -1.80
C PRO A 120 19.26 -0.12 -3.29
N SER A 121 18.65 0.67 -4.16
CA SER A 121 18.87 0.63 -5.62
C SER A 121 20.35 0.68 -6.02
N LYS A 122 21.17 1.46 -5.29
CA LYS A 122 22.62 1.59 -5.54
C LYS A 122 23.38 0.27 -5.46
N ALA A 123 22.90 -0.70 -4.67
CA ALA A 123 23.53 -2.01 -4.53
C ALA A 123 23.05 -3.04 -5.58
N LEU A 124 22.05 -2.70 -6.40
CA LEU A 124 21.40 -3.59 -7.38
C LEU A 124 21.38 -3.02 -8.82
N SER A 125 22.04 -1.88 -9.07
CA SER A 125 21.99 -1.18 -10.37
C SER A 125 20.58 -0.80 -10.85
N SER A 126 19.58 -0.86 -9.97
CA SER A 126 18.17 -0.71 -10.32
C SER A 126 17.70 0.70 -9.97
N LYS A 127 18.05 1.67 -10.81
CA LYS A 127 17.48 3.02 -10.77
C LYS A 127 16.25 3.06 -11.67
N ALA A 128 15.17 3.70 -11.21
CA ALA A 128 14.04 4.00 -12.07
C ALA A 128 14.38 5.26 -12.87
N ASN A 129 14.48 5.13 -14.20
CA ASN A 129 14.48 6.28 -15.08
C ASN A 129 13.07 6.84 -15.12
N VAL A 130 12.91 8.07 -14.69
CA VAL A 130 11.61 8.75 -14.65
C VAL A 130 11.69 9.96 -15.55
N THR A 131 10.82 10.00 -16.55
CA THR A 131 10.65 11.18 -17.39
C THR A 131 9.79 12.19 -16.63
N LEU A 132 10.40 13.30 -16.26
CA LEU A 132 9.72 14.44 -15.66
C LEU A 132 9.13 15.27 -16.79
N ARG A 133 7.80 15.34 -16.85
CA ARG A 133 7.11 16.25 -17.75
C ARG A 133 6.89 17.59 -17.05
N HIS A 134 7.56 18.62 -17.53
CA HIS A 134 7.49 19.97 -16.99
C HIS A 134 6.20 20.68 -17.42
N PRO A 135 5.75 21.71 -16.67
CA PRO A 135 4.56 22.51 -17.03
C PRO A 135 4.68 23.20 -18.40
N ASP A 136 5.89 23.44 -18.89
CA ASP A 136 6.18 24.01 -20.20
C ASP A 136 6.12 22.97 -21.35
N GLY A 137 5.83 21.71 -21.03
CA GLY A 137 5.74 20.61 -21.99
C GLY A 137 7.08 19.96 -22.34
N SER A 138 8.19 20.40 -21.75
CA SER A 138 9.50 19.75 -21.90
C SER A 138 9.59 18.49 -21.03
N ASP A 139 10.41 17.53 -21.47
CA ASP A 139 10.69 16.31 -20.74
C ASP A 139 12.15 16.32 -20.27
N SER A 140 12.40 15.94 -19.01
CA SER A 140 13.75 15.70 -18.51
C SER A 140 13.83 14.36 -17.79
N ASP A 141 14.85 13.56 -18.08
CA ASP A 141 15.07 12.31 -17.37
C ASP A 141 15.70 12.56 -16.00
N SER A 142 15.15 11.91 -14.98
CA SER A 142 15.68 11.92 -13.63
C SER A 142 15.73 10.50 -13.08
N GLU A 143 16.74 10.22 -12.28
CA GLU A 143 16.87 8.94 -11.60
C GLU A 143 16.26 9.03 -10.21
N LEU A 144 15.23 8.24 -9.92
CA LEU A 144 14.66 8.16 -8.58
C LEU A 144 15.22 6.95 -7.82
N PRO A 145 15.72 7.14 -6.58
CA PRO A 145 16.12 6.03 -5.73
C PRO A 145 14.87 5.23 -5.35
N ILE A 146 14.90 3.93 -5.65
CA ILE A 146 13.87 2.98 -5.26
C ILE A 146 14.43 2.00 -4.24
N VAL A 147 13.55 1.49 -3.39
CA VAL A 147 13.84 0.42 -2.44
C VAL A 147 13.15 -0.84 -2.90
N LEU A 148 13.89 -1.93 -2.98
CA LEU A 148 13.37 -3.25 -3.35
C LEU A 148 13.33 -4.15 -2.11
N ILE A 149 12.36 -5.05 -2.06
CA ILE A 149 12.33 -6.15 -1.10
C ILE A 149 13.05 -7.34 -1.71
N LYS A 150 14.22 -7.68 -1.15
CA LYS A 150 14.94 -8.91 -1.51
C LYS A 150 14.19 -10.06 -0.84
N ASP A 151 13.82 -11.10 -1.59
CA ASP A 151 13.21 -12.32 -1.03
C ASP A 151 11.74 -12.24 -0.58
N LEU A 152 10.92 -11.43 -1.25
CA LEU A 152 9.47 -11.63 -1.17
C LEU A 152 9.09 -12.90 -1.93
N ARG A 153 8.91 -14.00 -1.20
CA ARG A 153 8.54 -15.32 -1.72
C ARG A 153 7.25 -15.81 -1.07
N VAL A 154 6.41 -16.48 -1.86
CA VAL A 154 5.15 -17.08 -1.40
C VAL A 154 5.36 -18.00 -0.21
N ALA A 155 6.42 -18.83 -0.22
CA ALA A 155 6.73 -19.72 0.89
C ALA A 155 6.90 -18.99 2.23
N ARG A 156 7.50 -17.79 2.22
CA ARG A 156 7.70 -16.96 3.42
C ARG A 156 6.38 -16.41 3.95
N LEU A 157 5.51 -15.95 3.05
CA LEU A 157 4.18 -15.44 3.40
C LEU A 157 3.27 -16.58 3.93
N LEU A 158 3.30 -17.74 3.28
CA LEU A 158 2.52 -18.93 3.67
C LEU A 158 3.09 -19.69 4.87
N ALA A 159 4.31 -19.38 5.32
CA ALA A 159 4.83 -19.93 6.58
C ALA A 159 3.98 -19.52 7.78
N LYS A 160 3.29 -18.38 7.67
CA LYS A 160 2.36 -17.88 8.69
C LYS A 160 1.01 -18.60 8.61
N ARG A 161 0.58 -19.19 9.73
CA ARG A 161 -0.62 -20.05 9.80
C ARG A 161 -1.88 -19.29 9.38
N GLU A 162 -1.99 -18.03 9.75
CA GLU A 162 -3.13 -17.16 9.43
C GLU A 162 -3.25 -16.87 7.93
N VAL A 163 -2.13 -16.71 7.23
CA VAL A 163 -2.09 -16.49 5.78
C VAL A 163 -2.44 -17.81 5.08
N ARG A 164 -1.78 -18.92 5.45
CA ARG A 164 -2.02 -20.25 4.86
C ARG A 164 -3.46 -20.74 4.98
N ARG A 165 -4.14 -20.43 6.09
CA ARG A 165 -5.55 -20.82 6.29
C ARG A 165 -6.53 -19.98 5.48
N ARG A 166 -6.13 -18.76 5.09
CA ARG A 166 -7.01 -17.80 4.45
C ARG A 166 -6.86 -17.82 2.93
N TYR A 167 -5.66 -18.05 2.41
CA TYR A 167 -5.39 -17.85 0.99
C TYR A 167 -5.01 -19.12 0.26
N LYS A 168 -5.51 -19.23 -0.97
CA LYS A 168 -5.00 -20.16 -1.97
C LYS A 168 -3.56 -19.78 -2.34
N ARG A 169 -2.73 -20.80 -2.56
CA ARG A 169 -1.31 -20.61 -2.90
C ARG A 169 -1.18 -19.88 -4.24
N GLU A 170 -2.00 -20.25 -5.20
CA GLU A 170 -2.00 -19.76 -6.58
C GLU A 170 -2.26 -18.24 -6.61
N HIS A 171 -3.19 -17.76 -5.79
CA HIS A 171 -3.45 -16.32 -5.68
C HIS A 171 -2.24 -15.56 -5.14
N PHE A 172 -1.54 -16.12 -4.15
CA PHE A 172 -0.32 -15.51 -3.61
C PHE A 172 0.83 -15.54 -4.62
N GLU A 173 0.95 -16.59 -5.42
CA GLU A 173 1.92 -16.68 -6.51
C GLU A 173 1.70 -15.55 -7.52
N MET A 174 0.48 -15.40 -8.02
CA MET A 174 0.13 -14.34 -8.97
C MET A 174 0.45 -12.94 -8.44
N ILE A 175 0.06 -12.63 -7.20
CA ILE A 175 0.30 -11.28 -6.69
C ILE A 175 1.75 -11.03 -6.31
N VAL A 176 2.46 -12.02 -5.75
CA VAL A 176 3.89 -11.87 -5.43
C VAL A 176 4.69 -11.70 -6.71
N GLU A 177 4.34 -12.42 -7.77
CA GLU A 177 4.93 -12.24 -9.10
C GLU A 177 4.69 -10.82 -9.62
N TRP A 178 3.43 -10.37 -9.65
CA TRP A 178 3.07 -9.01 -10.06
C TRP A 178 3.84 -7.96 -9.25
N PHE A 179 3.87 -8.09 -7.92
CA PHE A 179 4.55 -7.13 -7.04
C PHE A 179 6.06 -7.13 -7.28
N ASN A 180 6.67 -8.31 -7.44
CA ASN A 180 8.10 -8.46 -7.73
C ASN A 180 8.49 -7.87 -9.09
N GLU A 181 7.62 -7.94 -10.09
CA GLU A 181 7.81 -7.28 -11.37
C GLU A 181 7.72 -5.76 -11.22
N LYS A 182 6.61 -5.25 -10.66
CA LYS A 182 6.35 -3.81 -10.58
C LYS A 182 7.31 -3.08 -9.65
N GLN A 183 7.75 -3.71 -8.55
CA GLN A 183 8.63 -3.03 -7.60
C GLN A 183 10.00 -2.71 -8.22
N LYS A 184 10.45 -3.46 -9.24
CA LYS A 184 11.71 -3.18 -9.95
C LYS A 184 11.66 -1.84 -10.70
N VAL A 185 10.46 -1.38 -11.06
CA VAL A 185 10.24 -0.13 -11.78
C VAL A 185 9.89 1.00 -10.81
N PHE A 186 8.98 0.77 -9.87
CA PHE A 186 8.41 1.83 -9.04
C PHE A 186 8.94 1.85 -7.60
N GLY A 187 9.63 0.79 -7.17
CA GLY A 187 9.98 0.57 -5.78
C GLY A 187 8.84 -0.02 -4.96
N ALA A 188 9.20 -0.88 -4.00
CA ALA A 188 8.22 -1.52 -3.13
C ALA A 188 7.41 -0.50 -2.29
N PRO A 189 8.02 0.55 -1.68
CA PRO A 189 7.24 1.49 -0.86
C PRO A 189 6.18 2.26 -1.65
N TYR A 190 6.43 2.57 -2.91
CA TYR A 190 5.45 3.25 -3.77
C TYR A 190 4.22 2.36 -4.00
N LEU A 191 4.42 1.09 -4.38
CA LEU A 191 3.33 0.14 -4.57
C LEU A 191 2.53 -0.08 -3.28
N MET A 192 3.21 -0.11 -2.14
CA MET A 192 2.53 -0.19 -0.84
C MET A 192 1.67 1.04 -0.57
N GLY A 193 2.19 2.24 -0.87
CA GLY A 193 1.42 3.49 -0.76
C GLY A 193 0.15 3.45 -1.62
N ARG A 194 0.26 2.97 -2.86
CA ARG A 194 -0.93 2.75 -3.72
C ARG A 194 -1.94 1.79 -3.10
N GLY A 195 -1.49 0.73 -2.44
CA GLY A 195 -2.39 -0.19 -1.72
C GLY A 195 -3.13 0.48 -0.56
N VAL A 196 -2.47 1.40 0.17
CA VAL A 196 -3.10 2.21 1.23
C VAL A 196 -4.19 3.11 0.63
N GLU A 197 -3.88 3.81 -0.47
CA GLU A 197 -4.79 4.72 -1.17
C GLU A 197 -6.00 4.00 -1.76
N ILE A 198 -5.80 2.82 -2.37
CA ILE A 198 -6.88 1.96 -2.85
C ILE A 198 -7.81 1.59 -1.70
N TYR A 199 -7.26 1.21 -0.54
CA TYR A 199 -8.07 0.85 0.61
C TYR A 199 -8.86 2.04 1.15
N CYS A 200 -8.28 3.25 1.21
CA CYS A 200 -9.02 4.46 1.54
C CYS A 200 -10.17 4.73 0.57
N SER A 201 -9.97 4.48 -0.73
CA SER A 201 -11.02 4.61 -1.74
C SER A 201 -12.13 3.58 -1.54
N GLU A 202 -11.81 2.34 -1.17
CA GLU A 202 -12.83 1.34 -0.80
C GLU A 202 -13.63 1.76 0.44
N ILE A 203 -12.98 2.33 1.46
CA ILE A 203 -13.65 2.87 2.65
C ILE A 203 -14.62 3.99 2.26
N LEU A 204 -14.17 4.93 1.43
CA LEU A 204 -15.01 6.02 0.93
C LEU A 204 -16.23 5.47 0.16
N LEU A 205 -16.02 4.55 -0.77
CA LEU A 205 -17.11 3.96 -1.56
C LEU A 205 -18.11 3.19 -0.70
N THR A 206 -17.65 2.60 0.41
CA THR A 206 -18.49 1.76 1.26
C THR A 206 -19.24 2.55 2.32
N HIS A 207 -18.59 3.58 2.90
CA HIS A 207 -19.07 4.24 4.12
C HIS A 207 -19.29 5.75 3.97
N ALA A 208 -18.74 6.41 2.94
CA ALA A 208 -18.99 7.84 2.79
C ALA A 208 -20.49 8.09 2.55
N PRO A 209 -21.07 9.12 3.17
CA PRO A 209 -22.44 9.51 2.87
C PRO A 209 -22.56 9.84 1.38
N LEU A 210 -23.63 9.38 0.73
CA LEU A 210 -23.94 9.77 -0.64
C LEU A 210 -24.08 11.30 -0.71
N PRO A 211 -23.55 11.97 -1.75
CA PRO A 211 -23.76 13.39 -1.91
C PRO A 211 -25.27 13.66 -2.00
N THR A 212 -25.76 14.48 -1.07
CA THR A 212 -27.13 15.02 -1.04
C THR A 212 -27.32 16.10 -2.09
#